data_AF-A0AAV9Q2N3-F1
#
_entry.id   AF-A0AAV9Q2N3-F1
#
_cell.length_a   1.000
_cell.length_b   1.000
_cell.length_c   1.000
_cell.angle_alpha   90.00
_cell.angle_beta   90.00
_cell.angle_gamma   90.00
#
_symmetry.space_group_name_H-M   'P 1'
#
loop_
_entity.id
_entity.type
_entity.pdbx_description
1 polymer ?
#
loop_
_entity_poly.entity_id
_entity_poly.type
_entity_poly.pdbx_seq_one_letter_code
_entity_poly.pdbx_strand_id
1 'polypeptide(L)'
;MMLGRLRMTVGHCIEEYIMLGAKVFGNPRIFCARSLLYWNRGKYYSGNVEKVVKHVARKYNPSVSTQRWEISLNCPETLCKTMVFATQEDDRRPYIFRSYDHKLREGSSGIVLNPGPAAMNPLSVVGRATSAAPGYFNPLAIGDDMAFLDGGLVANNPTHYAYHEVRQLQGNRPPKCVLSIGTGKKNKRSFKRLKKLFPHWAPFISLELNNKIAESESAHDQMRIELDQRQVDVDAIEYDRLTVDTEFGLGWMKLDEWKRKASSTTRARDAQPIARDFKHERDYLFEKRSRHHDTVEFIESRTRLYLAQDGVQNQLQRLARVLVETRRQRSMTWKWEHFATGETWKCPISSDTGCNGDKFNTQRDLERHLSERHGEEPHRATRECVIPY
;
A
#
# COMPACT_ATOMS: atom_id res chain seq x y z
N MET A 1 -2.09 1.08 4.38
CA MET A 1 -3.12 1.31 5.42
C MET A 1 -3.14 0.22 6.49
N MET A 2 -3.49 -1.03 6.17
CA MET A 2 -3.58 -2.12 7.19
C MET A 2 -2.26 -2.35 7.95
N LEU A 3 -1.15 -2.54 7.23
CA LEU A 3 0.18 -2.73 7.84
C LEU A 3 0.72 -1.48 8.53
N GLY A 4 0.69 -0.33 7.85
CA GLY A 4 1.30 0.91 8.37
C GLY A 4 0.47 1.60 9.46
N ARG A 5 -0.79 1.92 9.16
CA ARG A 5 -1.66 2.74 10.00
C ARG A 5 -2.41 1.95 11.07
N LEU A 6 -2.82 0.71 10.77
CA LEU A 6 -3.52 -0.18 11.71
C LEU A 6 -2.59 -1.22 12.36
N ARG A 7 -1.31 -1.26 11.96
CA ARG A 7 -0.29 -2.17 12.53
C ARG A 7 -0.69 -3.64 12.55
N MET A 8 -1.52 -4.05 11.60
CA MET A 8 -1.95 -5.43 11.47
C MET A 8 -0.76 -6.32 11.10
N THR A 9 -0.81 -7.58 11.52
CA THR A 9 0.12 -8.60 11.03
C THR A 9 -0.18 -8.92 9.55
N VAL A 10 0.79 -9.47 8.83
CA VAL A 10 0.60 -9.92 7.44
C VAL A 10 -0.52 -10.97 7.36
N GLY A 11 -0.61 -11.89 8.33
CA GLY A 11 -1.68 -12.90 8.41
C GLY A 11 -3.07 -12.27 8.49
N HIS A 12 -3.29 -11.34 9.44
CA HIS A 12 -4.57 -10.64 9.54
C HIS A 12 -4.88 -9.82 8.27
N CYS A 13 -3.88 -9.23 7.62
CA CYS A 13 -4.09 -8.52 6.36
C CYS A 13 -4.61 -9.45 5.26
N ILE A 14 -4.08 -10.68 5.17
CA ILE A 14 -4.52 -11.68 4.19
C ILE A 14 -5.97 -12.10 4.50
N GLU A 15 -6.29 -12.39 5.75
CA GLU A 15 -7.65 -12.76 6.17
C GLU A 15 -8.69 -11.67 5.84
N GLU A 16 -8.39 -10.41 6.21
CA GLU A 16 -9.27 -9.29 5.90
C GLU A 16 -9.37 -9.02 4.39
N TYR A 17 -8.29 -9.24 3.64
CA TYR A 17 -8.32 -9.16 2.17
C TYR A 17 -9.25 -10.22 1.56
N ILE A 18 -9.24 -11.45 2.07
CA ILE A 18 -10.14 -12.52 1.62
C ILE A 18 -11.60 -12.13 1.86
N MET A 19 -11.91 -11.59 3.05
CA MET A 19 -13.25 -11.11 3.35
C MET A 19 -13.66 -9.91 2.48
N LEU A 20 -12.72 -8.99 2.20
CA LEU A 20 -12.94 -7.85 1.33
C LEU A 20 -13.29 -8.30 -0.08
N GLY A 21 -12.49 -9.19 -0.67
CA GLY A 21 -12.70 -9.69 -2.03
C GLY A 21 -14.10 -10.29 -2.20
N ALA A 22 -14.53 -11.11 -1.22
CA ALA A 22 -15.86 -11.70 -1.23
C ALA A 22 -17.00 -10.66 -1.15
N LYS A 23 -16.88 -9.66 -0.27
CA LYS A 23 -17.93 -8.65 -0.07
C LYS A 23 -18.00 -7.61 -1.19
N VAL A 24 -16.86 -7.26 -1.77
CA VAL A 24 -16.75 -6.20 -2.78
C VAL A 24 -17.02 -6.77 -4.18
N PHE A 25 -16.39 -7.89 -4.54
CA PHE A 25 -16.45 -8.44 -5.90
C PHE A 25 -17.44 -9.61 -6.05
N GLY A 26 -17.99 -10.14 -4.96
CA GLY A 26 -18.91 -11.28 -5.02
C GLY A 26 -20.28 -10.98 -5.66
N ASN A 27 -20.69 -9.71 -5.73
CA ASN A 27 -22.00 -9.30 -6.22
C ASN A 27 -21.90 -8.19 -7.31
N PRO A 28 -21.48 -8.53 -8.54
CA PRO A 28 -21.43 -7.57 -9.64
C PRO A 28 -22.83 -7.12 -10.06
N ARG A 29 -22.98 -5.83 -10.40
CA ARG A 29 -24.20 -5.27 -10.97
C ARG A 29 -24.38 -5.70 -12.41
N ILE A 30 -25.59 -6.13 -12.75
CA ILE A 30 -26.04 -6.38 -14.13
C ILE A 30 -26.24 -5.00 -14.82
N PHE A 31 -26.08 -4.88 -16.14
CA PHE A 31 -26.31 -3.61 -16.88
C PHE A 31 -25.50 -2.41 -16.35
N CYS A 32 -24.17 -2.50 -16.38
CA CYS A 32 -23.23 -1.47 -15.93
C CYS A 32 -22.28 -1.07 -17.06
N ALA A 33 -21.31 -0.19 -16.79
CA ALA A 33 -20.30 0.28 -17.75
C ALA A 33 -19.50 -0.84 -18.47
N ARG A 34 -19.64 -2.10 -18.04
CA ARG A 34 -19.05 -3.30 -18.66
C ARG A 34 -20.09 -4.36 -19.02
N SER A 35 -21.34 -3.98 -19.32
CA SER A 35 -22.42 -4.87 -19.75
C SER A 35 -22.84 -4.58 -21.19
N LEU A 36 -23.47 -5.55 -21.86
CA LEU A 36 -23.96 -5.42 -23.24
C LEU A 36 -25.08 -4.37 -23.37
N LEU A 37 -25.95 -4.25 -22.36
CA LEU A 37 -26.87 -3.11 -22.23
C LEU A 37 -26.27 -2.09 -21.26
N TYR A 38 -25.98 -0.91 -21.81
CA TYR A 38 -25.16 0.12 -21.19
C TYR A 38 -25.98 1.05 -20.26
N TRP A 39 -25.52 1.20 -19.02
CA TRP A 39 -25.91 2.27 -18.12
C TRP A 39 -24.64 2.85 -17.49
N ASN A 40 -24.55 4.18 -17.38
CA ASN A 40 -23.39 4.86 -16.81
C ASN A 40 -23.35 4.68 -15.29
N ARG A 41 -22.89 3.51 -14.84
CA ARG A 41 -22.68 3.15 -13.43
C ARG A 41 -21.56 2.14 -13.28
N GLY A 42 -20.81 2.23 -12.17
CA GLY A 42 -19.78 1.26 -11.82
C GLY A 42 -20.31 -0.17 -11.70
N LYS A 43 -19.48 -1.14 -12.08
CA LYS A 43 -19.77 -2.58 -11.99
C LYS A 43 -20.09 -3.04 -10.57
N TYR A 44 -19.49 -2.43 -9.56
CA TYR A 44 -19.67 -2.79 -8.15
C TYR A 44 -20.19 -1.59 -7.35
N TYR A 45 -20.89 -1.87 -6.24
CA TYR A 45 -21.34 -0.82 -5.33
C TYR A 45 -20.16 -0.33 -4.49
N SER A 46 -19.79 0.95 -4.68
CA SER A 46 -18.69 1.61 -3.95
C SER A 46 -18.84 1.56 -2.43
N GLY A 47 -20.08 1.60 -1.93
CA GLY A 47 -20.36 1.51 -0.49
C GLY A 47 -19.94 0.19 0.15
N ASN A 48 -19.72 -0.89 -0.62
CA ASN A 48 -19.19 -2.14 -0.06
C ASN A 48 -17.72 -1.99 0.35
N VAL A 49 -16.91 -1.29 -0.44
CA VAL A 49 -15.52 -0.98 -0.10
C VAL A 49 -15.48 -0.17 1.20
N GLU A 50 -16.30 0.88 1.26
CA GLU A 50 -16.39 1.74 2.44
C GLU A 50 -16.77 0.95 3.70
N LYS A 51 -17.82 0.10 3.62
CA LYS A 51 -18.26 -0.76 4.72
C LYS A 51 -17.16 -1.71 5.20
N VAL A 52 -16.42 -2.33 4.29
CA VAL A 52 -15.33 -3.25 4.66
C VAL A 52 -14.19 -2.49 5.32
N VAL A 53 -13.77 -1.35 4.77
CA VAL A 53 -12.69 -0.56 5.37
C VAL A 53 -13.10 -0.03 6.75
N LYS A 54 -14.37 0.41 6.93
CA LYS A 54 -14.91 0.76 8.25
C LYS A 54 -14.87 -0.41 9.23
N HIS A 55 -15.20 -1.62 8.77
CA HIS A 55 -15.13 -2.82 9.60
C HIS A 55 -13.70 -3.09 10.07
N VAL A 56 -12.72 -3.10 9.15
CA VAL A 56 -11.30 -3.33 9.48
C VAL A 56 -10.79 -2.23 10.42
N ALA A 57 -11.09 -0.95 10.12
CA ALA A 57 -10.70 0.16 10.97
C ALA A 57 -11.26 0.03 12.39
N ARG A 58 -12.53 -0.35 12.57
CA ARG A 58 -13.13 -0.55 13.89
C ARG A 58 -12.54 -1.77 14.62
N LYS A 59 -12.36 -2.88 13.92
CA LYS A 59 -11.85 -4.14 14.49
C LYS A 59 -10.43 -4.00 15.03
N TYR A 60 -9.58 -3.24 14.33
CA TYR A 60 -8.18 -3.03 14.70
C TYR A 60 -7.94 -1.60 15.18
N ASN A 61 -8.92 -0.97 15.84
CA ASN A 61 -8.73 0.34 16.45
C ASN A 61 -7.96 0.19 17.77
N PRO A 62 -6.72 0.68 17.88
CA PRO A 62 -6.00 0.66 19.15
C PRO A 62 -6.64 1.58 20.21
N SER A 63 -7.42 2.59 19.80
CA SER A 63 -8.05 3.56 20.70
C SER A 63 -9.54 3.26 20.89
N VAL A 64 -9.85 2.17 21.60
CA VAL A 64 -11.24 1.80 21.96
C VAL A 64 -11.90 2.83 22.90
N SER A 65 -11.14 3.73 23.55
CA SER A 65 -11.69 4.69 24.52
C SER A 65 -12.20 6.02 23.94
N THR A 66 -11.88 6.37 22.69
CA THR A 66 -12.32 7.65 22.10
C THR A 66 -13.60 7.46 21.29
N GLN A 67 -14.65 8.22 21.60
CA GLN A 67 -15.96 8.27 20.90
C GLN A 67 -15.90 8.69 19.42
N ARG A 68 -14.72 8.65 18.77
CA ARG A 68 -14.57 8.93 17.34
C ARG A 68 -14.89 7.67 16.55
N TRP A 69 -16.04 7.68 15.88
CA TRP A 69 -16.61 6.53 15.16
C TRP A 69 -15.78 6.04 13.97
N GLU A 70 -14.83 6.85 13.47
CA GLU A 70 -13.97 6.52 12.33
C GLU A 70 -12.53 6.99 12.55
N ILE A 71 -11.58 6.05 12.39
CA ILE A 71 -10.15 6.32 12.43
C ILE A 71 -9.74 7.06 11.16
N SER A 72 -9.04 8.17 11.31
CA SER A 72 -8.43 8.94 10.24
C SER A 72 -7.05 8.41 9.84
N LEU A 73 -6.60 8.75 8.62
CA LEU A 73 -5.29 8.31 8.13
C LEU A 73 -4.12 8.88 8.94
N ASN A 74 -4.24 10.10 9.46
CA ASN A 74 -3.21 10.70 10.31
C ASN A 74 -2.77 9.77 11.44
N CYS A 75 -1.49 9.79 11.73
CA CYS A 75 -0.89 9.01 12.80
C CYS A 75 0.18 9.83 13.53
N PRO A 76 0.50 9.46 14.78
CA PRO A 76 1.68 10.01 15.45
C PRO A 76 2.93 9.85 14.58
N GLU A 77 3.87 10.80 14.68
CA GLU A 77 5.12 10.77 13.91
C GLU A 77 5.96 9.52 14.15
N THR A 78 5.76 8.89 15.30
CA THR A 78 6.48 7.71 15.78
C THR A 78 6.09 6.43 15.01
N LEU A 79 4.92 6.45 14.37
CA LEU A 79 4.42 5.31 13.59
C LEU A 79 4.95 5.31 12.16
N CYS A 80 4.74 4.18 11.49
CA CYS A 80 5.07 4.04 10.08
C CYS A 80 4.32 5.08 9.24
N LYS A 81 5.08 6.05 8.73
CA LYS A 81 4.63 7.05 7.76
C LYS A 81 4.00 6.36 6.56
N THR A 82 2.69 6.56 6.39
CA THR A 82 1.88 5.93 5.36
C THR A 82 1.43 6.99 4.36
N MET A 83 1.56 6.66 3.08
CA MET A 83 1.04 7.44 1.96
C MET A 83 0.12 6.58 1.12
N VAL A 84 -0.98 7.16 0.65
CA VAL A 84 -1.95 6.50 -0.23
C VAL A 84 -2.21 7.41 -1.42
N PHE A 85 -2.06 6.86 -2.62
CA PHE A 85 -2.21 7.61 -3.86
C PHE A 85 -3.64 7.52 -4.38
N ALA A 86 -4.15 8.63 -4.90
CA ALA A 86 -5.36 8.70 -5.69
C ALA A 86 -5.10 9.59 -6.92
N THR A 87 -6.01 9.57 -7.88
CA THR A 87 -5.95 10.42 -9.07
C THR A 87 -7.02 11.48 -8.95
N GLN A 88 -6.69 12.77 -9.04
CA GLN A 88 -7.70 13.82 -9.16
C GLN A 88 -8.42 13.71 -10.50
N GLU A 89 -9.75 13.80 -10.49
CA GLU A 89 -10.57 13.57 -11.68
C GLU A 89 -10.37 14.65 -12.74
N ASP A 90 -10.31 15.92 -12.32
CA ASP A 90 -10.26 17.10 -13.21
C ASP A 90 -8.99 17.11 -14.08
N ASP A 91 -7.81 17.10 -13.43
CA ASP A 91 -6.53 17.26 -14.11
C ASP A 91 -5.77 15.93 -14.31
N ARG A 92 -6.33 14.80 -13.86
CA ARG A 92 -5.65 13.48 -13.85
C ARG A 92 -4.26 13.53 -13.20
N ARG A 93 -4.13 14.29 -12.11
CA ARG A 93 -2.87 14.42 -11.36
C ARG A 93 -2.82 13.46 -10.17
N PRO A 94 -1.62 12.97 -9.79
CA PRO A 94 -1.45 12.20 -8.57
C PRO A 94 -1.71 13.07 -7.34
N TYR A 95 -2.50 12.56 -6.41
CA TYR A 95 -2.76 13.15 -5.10
C TYR A 95 -2.34 12.18 -4.01
N ILE A 96 -1.62 12.69 -3.00
CA ILE A 96 -1.14 11.88 -1.88
C ILE A 96 -1.96 12.19 -0.63
N PHE A 97 -2.65 11.18 -0.09
CA PHE A 97 -3.13 11.18 1.29
C PHE A 97 -1.99 10.73 2.21
N ARG A 98 -1.55 11.59 3.12
CA ARG A 98 -0.42 11.34 4.04
C ARG A 98 -0.89 11.09 5.46
N SER A 99 -0.20 10.24 6.20
CA SER A 99 -0.42 10.07 7.64
C SER A 99 0.35 11.09 8.50
N TYR A 100 1.16 11.95 7.87
CA TYR A 100 2.07 12.90 8.49
C TYR A 100 2.02 14.24 7.75
N ASP A 101 2.48 15.30 8.43
CA ASP A 101 2.56 16.63 7.84
C ASP A 101 3.70 16.71 6.81
N HIS A 102 3.43 17.36 5.69
CA HIS A 102 4.42 17.68 4.68
C HIS A 102 4.59 19.20 4.61
N LYS A 103 5.70 19.68 5.19
CA LYS A 103 6.09 21.09 5.12
C LYS A 103 7.04 21.28 3.93
N LEU A 104 6.68 22.20 3.03
CA LEU A 104 7.54 22.56 1.91
C LEU A 104 8.84 23.17 2.44
N ARG A 105 9.98 22.60 2.08
CA ARG A 105 11.30 23.15 2.42
C ARG A 105 11.83 24.00 1.27
N GLU A 106 12.39 25.16 1.58
CA GLU A 106 13.14 25.94 0.59
C GLU A 106 14.31 25.11 0.05
N GLY A 107 14.50 25.11 -1.27
CA GLY A 107 15.51 24.28 -1.93
C GLY A 107 15.15 22.79 -2.11
N SER A 108 13.89 22.41 -1.90
CA SER A 108 13.40 21.07 -2.27
C SER A 108 13.53 20.87 -3.78
N SER A 109 14.45 20.03 -4.22
CA SER A 109 14.54 19.60 -5.62
C SER A 109 13.70 18.35 -5.83
N GLY A 110 12.85 18.31 -6.86
CA GLY A 110 12.13 17.11 -7.27
C GLY A 110 10.60 17.29 -7.34
N ILE A 111 9.89 16.17 -7.35
CA ILE A 111 8.43 16.14 -7.52
C ILE A 111 7.76 16.44 -6.17
N VAL A 112 7.12 17.60 -6.05
CA VAL A 112 6.33 17.98 -4.88
C VAL A 112 4.84 17.81 -5.21
N LEU A 113 4.13 17.02 -4.40
CA LEU A 113 2.70 16.76 -4.59
C LEU A 113 1.89 17.26 -3.38
N ASN A 114 0.97 18.20 -3.60
CA ASN A 114 -0.03 18.65 -2.62
C ASN A 114 0.51 18.76 -1.16
N PRO A 115 1.53 19.59 -0.87
CA PRO A 115 2.09 19.74 0.47
C PRO A 115 1.03 20.30 1.43
N GLY A 116 1.11 19.96 2.71
CA GLY A 116 0.10 20.35 3.68
C GLY A 116 0.07 19.46 4.92
N PRO A 117 -0.92 19.67 5.81
CA PRO A 117 -1.09 18.85 7.01
C PRO A 117 -1.44 17.40 6.68
N ALA A 118 -1.25 16.51 7.65
CA ALA A 118 -1.66 15.12 7.57
C ALA A 118 -3.14 14.98 7.21
N ALA A 119 -3.49 13.95 6.42
CA ALA A 119 -4.85 13.72 6.00
C ALA A 119 -5.72 13.30 7.19
N MET A 120 -6.70 14.15 7.51
CA MET A 120 -7.71 13.90 8.55
C MET A 120 -8.88 13.06 8.05
N ASN A 121 -8.88 12.68 6.77
CA ASN A 121 -9.94 11.85 6.18
C ASN A 121 -9.99 10.47 6.86
N PRO A 122 -11.21 9.91 7.08
CA PRO A 122 -11.38 8.54 7.51
C PRO A 122 -10.67 7.54 6.60
N LEU A 123 -10.18 6.45 7.18
CA LEU A 123 -9.56 5.36 6.41
C LEU A 123 -10.49 4.82 5.32
N SER A 124 -11.79 4.77 5.57
CA SER A 124 -12.79 4.35 4.59
C SER A 124 -12.88 5.27 3.39
N VAL A 125 -12.78 6.58 3.59
CA VAL A 125 -12.76 7.59 2.51
C VAL A 125 -11.49 7.43 1.67
N VAL A 126 -10.32 7.36 2.33
CA VAL A 126 -9.03 7.16 1.66
C VAL A 126 -9.01 5.84 0.87
N GLY A 127 -9.49 4.75 1.49
CA GLY A 127 -9.61 3.45 0.85
C GLY A 127 -10.55 3.47 -0.36
N ARG A 128 -11.63 4.24 -0.31
CA ARG A 128 -12.55 4.41 -1.44
C ARG A 128 -11.97 5.24 -2.58
N ALA A 129 -11.18 6.28 -2.26
CA ALA A 129 -10.54 7.15 -3.25
C ALA A 129 -9.51 6.35 -4.07
N THR A 130 -8.59 5.67 -3.39
CA THR A 130 -7.50 4.91 -4.03
C THR A 130 -7.99 3.70 -4.84
N SER A 131 -9.16 3.14 -4.51
CA SER A 131 -9.77 1.99 -5.20
C SER A 131 -10.83 2.36 -6.25
N ALA A 132 -11.07 3.65 -6.53
CA ALA A 132 -12.12 4.14 -7.42
C ALA A 132 -11.82 3.89 -8.91
N ALA A 133 -11.64 2.62 -9.30
CA ALA A 133 -11.23 2.24 -10.64
C ALA A 133 -12.36 2.52 -11.65
N PRO A 134 -12.11 3.32 -12.70
CA PRO A 134 -13.09 3.56 -13.75
C PRO A 134 -13.75 2.26 -14.26
N GLY A 135 -15.04 2.31 -14.54
CA GLY A 135 -15.82 1.13 -14.96
C GLY A 135 -16.10 0.09 -13.86
N TYR A 136 -15.32 0.04 -12.77
CA TYR A 136 -15.60 -0.80 -11.61
C TYR A 136 -16.38 -0.05 -10.54
N PHE A 137 -15.92 1.14 -10.18
CA PHE A 137 -16.51 1.98 -9.16
C PHE A 137 -16.72 3.38 -9.70
N ASN A 138 -17.71 4.09 -9.15
CA ASN A 138 -17.89 5.51 -9.45
C ASN A 138 -16.72 6.32 -8.85
N PRO A 139 -16.41 7.51 -9.37
CA PRO A 139 -15.53 8.47 -8.73
C PRO A 139 -15.97 8.79 -7.29
N LEU A 140 -15.05 9.22 -6.44
CA LEU A 140 -15.34 9.65 -5.07
C LEU A 140 -15.19 11.17 -4.95
N ALA A 141 -16.29 11.88 -4.75
CA ALA A 141 -16.24 13.28 -4.33
C ALA A 141 -15.87 13.37 -2.83
N ILE A 142 -14.95 14.27 -2.49
CA ILE A 142 -14.60 14.66 -1.12
C ILE A 142 -14.70 16.19 -1.04
N GLY A 143 -15.71 16.68 -0.32
CA GLY A 143 -16.09 18.10 -0.39
C GLY A 143 -16.74 18.45 -1.72
N ASP A 144 -16.79 19.74 -2.03
CA ASP A 144 -17.52 20.25 -3.19
C ASP A 144 -16.65 20.29 -4.47
N ASP A 145 -15.33 20.44 -4.33
CA ASP A 145 -14.43 20.75 -5.45
C ASP A 145 -13.46 19.62 -5.84
N MET A 146 -13.47 18.47 -5.15
CA MET A 146 -12.50 17.41 -5.41
C MET A 146 -13.16 16.06 -5.61
N ALA A 147 -12.98 15.51 -6.82
CA ALA A 147 -13.32 14.12 -7.12
C ALA A 147 -12.07 13.28 -7.38
N PHE A 148 -12.11 12.04 -6.91
CA PHE A 148 -10.98 11.11 -6.95
C PHE A 148 -11.31 9.82 -7.69
N LEU A 149 -10.35 9.40 -8.49
CA LEU A 149 -10.28 8.12 -9.17
C LEU A 149 -9.14 7.27 -8.57
N ASP A 150 -9.10 5.99 -8.97
CA ASP A 150 -8.07 5.02 -8.57
C ASP A 150 -6.65 5.57 -8.75
N GLY A 151 -5.82 5.41 -7.71
CA GLY A 151 -4.42 5.86 -7.73
C GLY A 151 -3.58 5.13 -8.77
N GLY A 152 -3.98 3.93 -9.15
CA GLY A 152 -3.37 3.15 -10.23
C GLY A 152 -3.53 3.78 -11.61
N LEU A 153 -4.30 4.85 -11.81
CA LEU A 153 -4.34 5.54 -13.11
C LEU A 153 -3.12 6.41 -13.40
N VAL A 154 -2.36 6.80 -12.37
CA VAL A 154 -1.21 7.73 -12.47
C VAL A 154 0.00 7.28 -11.65
N ALA A 155 -0.24 6.49 -10.62
CA ALA A 155 0.75 6.02 -9.65
C ALA A 155 0.58 4.52 -9.39
N ASN A 156 0.39 3.71 -10.44
CA ASN A 156 0.25 2.26 -10.31
C ASN A 156 1.48 1.60 -9.70
N ASN A 157 2.65 2.17 -9.95
CA ASN A 157 3.87 1.90 -9.20
C ASN A 157 4.31 3.21 -8.53
N PRO A 158 3.99 3.42 -7.25
CA PRO A 158 4.27 4.68 -6.58
C PRO A 158 5.75 4.85 -6.17
N THR A 159 6.64 3.92 -6.53
CA THR A 159 8.04 3.89 -6.05
C THR A 159 8.78 5.19 -6.30
N HIS A 160 8.67 5.75 -7.51
CA HIS A 160 9.35 6.99 -7.86
C HIS A 160 8.81 8.18 -7.03
N TYR A 161 7.49 8.34 -6.92
CA TYR A 161 6.89 9.36 -6.06
C TYR A 161 7.28 9.19 -4.59
N ALA A 162 7.24 7.94 -4.09
CA ALA A 162 7.60 7.58 -2.73
C ALA A 162 9.06 7.92 -2.40
N TYR A 163 9.98 7.67 -3.34
CA TYR A 163 11.39 8.00 -3.19
C TYR A 163 11.60 9.51 -3.03
N HIS A 164 11.00 10.33 -3.91
CA HIS A 164 11.09 11.78 -3.83
C HIS A 164 10.44 12.36 -2.58
N GLU A 165 9.29 11.82 -2.17
CA GLU A 165 8.61 12.19 -0.93
C GLU A 165 9.51 11.94 0.30
N VAL A 166 10.13 10.76 0.40
CA VAL A 166 11.04 10.43 1.51
C VAL A 166 12.25 11.35 1.53
N ARG A 167 12.82 11.67 0.35
CA ARG A 167 13.94 12.61 0.27
C ARG A 167 13.58 13.99 0.80
N GLN A 168 12.41 14.53 0.42
CA GLN A 168 11.95 15.83 0.90
C GLN A 168 11.80 15.84 2.43
N LEU A 169 11.21 14.77 3.00
CA LEU A 169 11.09 14.60 4.45
C LEU A 169 12.46 14.54 5.16
N GLN A 170 13.45 13.91 4.54
CA GLN A 170 14.77 13.68 5.12
C GLN A 170 15.84 14.70 4.70
N GLY A 171 15.42 15.85 4.16
CA GLY A 171 16.36 16.92 3.78
C GLY A 171 17.25 16.51 2.60
N ASN A 172 16.63 16.01 1.54
CA ASN A 172 17.22 15.48 0.32
C ASN A 172 18.10 14.22 0.49
N ARG A 173 18.17 13.65 1.71
CA ARG A 173 18.86 12.37 1.97
C ARG A 173 18.05 11.19 1.42
N PRO A 174 18.69 10.27 0.67
CA PRO A 174 17.99 9.11 0.16
C PRO A 174 17.66 8.08 1.27
N PRO A 175 16.65 7.23 1.05
CA PRO A 175 16.43 6.04 1.88
C PRO A 175 17.56 5.03 1.71
N LYS A 176 17.87 4.25 2.76
CA LYS A 176 18.88 3.16 2.70
C LYS A 176 18.44 1.96 1.84
N CYS A 177 17.13 1.70 1.78
CA CYS A 177 16.57 0.64 0.94
C CYS A 177 15.16 1.01 0.47
N VAL A 178 14.80 0.52 -0.72
CA VAL A 178 13.49 0.67 -1.34
C VAL A 178 13.04 -0.69 -1.86
N LEU A 179 11.95 -1.20 -1.31
CA LEU A 179 11.31 -2.44 -1.76
C LEU A 179 9.99 -2.11 -2.45
N SER A 180 9.90 -2.47 -3.73
CA SER A 180 8.69 -2.34 -4.55
C SER A 180 8.06 -3.71 -4.76
N ILE A 181 6.82 -3.91 -4.32
CA ILE A 181 6.08 -5.17 -4.47
C ILE A 181 4.98 -4.99 -5.52
N GLY A 182 5.08 -5.73 -6.62
CA GLY A 182 4.10 -5.72 -7.71
C GLY A 182 3.08 -6.85 -7.61
N THR A 183 1.90 -6.64 -8.17
CA THR A 183 0.79 -7.62 -8.20
C THR A 183 0.84 -8.56 -9.40
N GLY A 184 2.02 -8.72 -10.01
CA GLY A 184 2.25 -9.57 -11.19
C GLY A 184 2.20 -8.81 -12.52
N LYS A 185 3.04 -9.26 -13.47
CA LYS A 185 3.14 -8.70 -14.82
C LYS A 185 2.05 -9.26 -15.73
N LYS A 186 1.38 -8.41 -16.50
CA LYS A 186 0.36 -8.85 -17.47
C LYS A 186 0.96 -9.21 -18.82
N ASN A 187 0.36 -10.22 -19.47
CA ASN A 187 0.82 -10.66 -20.79
C ASN A 187 0.24 -9.75 -21.91
N LYS A 188 1.10 -9.08 -22.67
CA LYS A 188 0.71 -8.19 -23.78
C LYS A 188 -0.06 -8.92 -24.91
N ARG A 189 0.16 -10.23 -25.13
CA ARG A 189 -0.45 -11.00 -26.23
C ARG A 189 -1.96 -11.24 -26.04
N SER A 190 -2.44 -11.31 -24.80
CA SER A 190 -3.84 -11.61 -24.47
C SER A 190 -4.79 -10.49 -24.90
N PHE A 191 -4.33 -9.24 -24.85
CA PHE A 191 -5.15 -8.05 -25.10
C PHE A 191 -5.42 -7.81 -26.58
N LYS A 192 -4.45 -8.10 -27.47
CA LYS A 192 -4.65 -7.95 -28.92
C LYS A 192 -5.79 -8.84 -29.44
N ARG A 193 -5.92 -10.06 -28.90
CA ARG A 193 -7.03 -10.97 -29.26
C ARG A 193 -8.37 -10.46 -28.73
N LEU A 194 -8.44 -10.02 -27.47
CA LEU A 194 -9.69 -9.53 -26.87
C LEU A 194 -10.23 -8.28 -27.58
N LYS A 195 -9.34 -7.35 -27.98
CA LYS A 195 -9.68 -6.16 -28.76
C LYS A 195 -10.24 -6.50 -30.15
N LYS A 196 -9.75 -7.58 -30.77
CA LYS A 196 -10.23 -8.07 -32.07
C LYS A 196 -11.61 -8.72 -31.98
N LEU A 197 -11.92 -9.41 -30.89
CA LEU A 197 -13.20 -10.09 -30.67
C LEU A 197 -14.32 -9.15 -30.18
N PHE A 198 -13.99 -8.09 -29.43
CA PHE A 198 -14.98 -7.18 -28.82
C PHE A 198 -14.60 -5.71 -29.02
N PRO A 199 -14.75 -5.15 -30.23
CA PRO A 199 -14.25 -3.81 -30.59
C PRO A 199 -14.94 -2.68 -29.82
N HIS A 200 -16.22 -2.82 -29.46
CA HIS A 200 -16.98 -1.83 -28.70
C HIS A 200 -16.55 -1.76 -27.21
N TRP A 201 -15.85 -2.77 -26.69
CA TRP A 201 -15.28 -2.78 -25.33
C TRP A 201 -13.86 -2.23 -25.29
N ALA A 202 -13.26 -2.00 -26.47
CA ALA A 202 -11.88 -1.57 -26.60
C ALA A 202 -11.59 -0.23 -25.91
N PRO A 203 -12.41 0.84 -25.99
CA PRO A 203 -12.06 2.13 -25.39
C PRO A 203 -11.92 2.04 -23.86
N PHE A 204 -12.86 1.35 -23.21
CA PHE A 204 -12.91 1.22 -21.75
C PHE A 204 -11.85 0.26 -21.18
N ILE A 205 -11.57 -0.84 -21.86
CA ILE A 205 -10.59 -1.85 -21.40
C ILE A 205 -9.16 -1.44 -21.78
N SER A 206 -8.98 -0.86 -22.96
CA SER A 206 -7.63 -0.62 -23.52
C SER A 206 -6.93 0.58 -22.88
N LEU A 207 -7.66 1.63 -22.48
CA LEU A 207 -7.03 2.81 -21.90
C LEU A 207 -6.60 2.54 -20.45
N GLU A 208 -7.49 1.95 -19.65
CA GLU A 208 -7.26 1.81 -18.21
C GLU A 208 -6.22 0.73 -17.86
N LEU A 209 -6.25 -0.42 -18.55
CA LEU A 209 -5.35 -1.54 -18.26
C LEU A 209 -3.98 -1.37 -18.91
N ASN A 210 -3.89 -0.85 -20.14
CA ASN A 210 -2.58 -0.65 -20.78
C ASN A 210 -1.79 0.47 -20.08
N ASN A 211 -2.45 1.54 -19.64
CA ASN A 211 -1.81 2.61 -18.86
C ASN A 211 -1.29 2.04 -17.53
N LYS A 212 -2.13 1.35 -16.74
CA LYS A 212 -1.72 0.69 -15.49
C LYS A 212 -0.48 -0.22 -15.66
N ILE A 213 -0.49 -1.12 -16.64
CA ILE A 213 0.61 -2.09 -16.83
C ILE A 213 1.88 -1.42 -17.35
N ALA A 214 1.75 -0.55 -18.36
CA ALA A 214 2.89 0.15 -18.93
C ALA A 214 3.54 1.07 -17.89
N GLU A 215 2.74 1.82 -17.12
CA GLU A 215 3.22 2.72 -16.06
C GLU A 215 3.94 1.98 -14.95
N SER A 216 3.52 0.77 -14.58
CA SER A 216 4.18 0.01 -13.51
C SER A 216 5.64 -0.32 -13.82
N GLU A 217 5.91 -0.78 -15.04
CA GLU A 217 7.25 -1.14 -15.50
C GLU A 217 8.03 0.11 -15.90
N SER A 218 7.40 1.07 -16.60
CA SER A 218 8.06 2.34 -16.92
C SER A 218 8.49 3.11 -15.67
N ALA A 219 7.73 3.08 -14.58
CA ALA A 219 8.15 3.68 -13.31
C ALA A 219 9.29 2.91 -12.62
N HIS A 220 9.39 1.59 -12.83
CA HIS A 220 10.53 0.80 -12.37
C HIS A 220 11.79 1.18 -13.15
N ASP A 221 11.68 1.27 -14.48
CA ASP A 221 12.78 1.65 -15.37
C ASP A 221 13.23 3.09 -15.09
N GLN A 222 12.30 4.02 -14.90
CA GLN A 222 12.59 5.41 -14.52
C GLN A 222 13.35 5.48 -13.19
N MET A 223 12.93 4.70 -12.19
CA MET A 223 13.63 4.63 -10.91
C MET A 223 15.05 4.08 -11.07
N ARG A 224 15.24 3.03 -11.88
CA ARG A 224 16.58 2.47 -12.18
C ARG A 224 17.48 3.50 -12.85
N ILE A 225 16.98 4.15 -13.91
CA ILE A 225 17.72 5.17 -14.65
C ILE A 225 18.10 6.33 -13.74
N GLU A 226 17.18 6.81 -12.88
CA GLU A 226 17.48 7.91 -11.95
C GLU A 226 18.55 7.53 -10.92
N LEU A 227 18.56 6.28 -10.44
CA LEU A 227 19.59 5.79 -9.54
C LEU A 227 20.95 5.66 -10.25
N ASP A 228 20.97 5.15 -11.49
CA ASP A 228 22.18 4.94 -12.27
C ASP A 228 22.82 6.27 -12.73
N GLN A 229 22.00 7.23 -13.20
CA GLN A 229 22.46 8.52 -13.73
C GLN A 229 23.09 9.42 -12.68
N ARG A 230 22.68 9.29 -11.41
CA ARG A 230 23.09 10.27 -10.41
C ARG A 230 24.49 10.07 -9.84
N GLN A 231 25.20 8.97 -10.16
CA GLN A 231 26.53 8.66 -9.59
C GLN A 231 26.61 8.99 -8.08
N VAL A 232 25.50 8.85 -7.34
CA VAL A 232 25.47 9.14 -5.91
C VAL A 232 26.29 8.04 -5.27
N ASP A 233 27.33 8.43 -4.51
CA ASP A 233 28.16 7.57 -3.66
C ASP A 233 27.67 6.12 -3.59
N VAL A 234 28.38 5.28 -4.33
CA VAL A 234 27.97 3.96 -4.84
C VAL A 234 27.88 2.88 -3.74
N ASP A 235 27.70 3.29 -2.48
CA ASP A 235 27.57 2.42 -1.31
C ASP A 235 26.18 2.42 -0.63
N ALA A 236 25.21 3.30 -0.97
CA ALA A 236 24.19 3.69 0.03
C ALA A 236 22.71 3.26 -0.13
N ILE A 237 22.22 2.82 -1.31
CA ILE A 237 20.77 2.53 -1.51
C ILE A 237 20.52 1.18 -2.19
N GLU A 238 19.85 0.27 -1.48
CA GLU A 238 19.38 -0.99 -2.08
C GLU A 238 17.97 -0.83 -2.69
N TYR A 239 17.86 -0.93 -4.02
CA TYR A 239 16.56 -0.95 -4.70
C TYR A 239 16.21 -2.33 -5.24
N ASP A 240 15.07 -2.87 -4.80
CA ASP A 240 14.58 -4.17 -5.21
C ASP A 240 13.09 -4.12 -5.61
N ARG A 241 12.75 -4.83 -6.69
CA ARG A 241 11.39 -4.98 -7.23
C ARG A 241 11.03 -6.46 -7.23
N LEU A 242 10.03 -6.82 -6.42
CA LEU A 242 9.47 -8.17 -6.37
C LEU A 242 8.14 -8.16 -7.12
N THR A 243 8.06 -8.88 -8.24
CA THR A 243 6.82 -9.00 -9.00
C THR A 243 6.79 -10.33 -9.72
N VAL A 244 5.65 -11.02 -9.68
CA VAL A 244 5.49 -12.31 -10.35
C VAL A 244 5.54 -12.12 -11.85
N ASP A 245 6.42 -12.85 -12.51
CA ASP A 245 6.60 -12.77 -13.96
C ASP A 245 5.43 -13.38 -14.75
N THR A 246 5.35 -13.01 -16.02
CA THR A 246 4.28 -13.48 -16.92
C THR A 246 4.24 -15.00 -17.10
N GLU A 247 5.35 -15.67 -16.84
CA GLU A 247 5.53 -17.12 -16.99
C GLU A 247 4.69 -17.91 -15.98
N PHE A 248 4.53 -17.39 -14.77
CA PHE A 248 3.76 -17.99 -13.69
C PHE A 248 2.25 -17.74 -13.80
N GLY A 249 1.78 -17.10 -14.87
CA GLY A 249 0.37 -17.10 -15.23
C GLY A 249 -0.55 -16.13 -14.45
N LEU A 250 -0.06 -15.39 -13.44
CA LEU A 250 -0.87 -14.36 -12.76
C LEU A 250 -1.34 -13.25 -13.70
N GLY A 251 -0.56 -12.96 -14.75
CA GLY A 251 -0.87 -11.91 -15.72
C GLY A 251 -2.17 -12.09 -16.51
N TRP A 252 -2.79 -13.28 -16.45
CA TRP A 252 -4.06 -13.58 -17.12
C TRP A 252 -5.29 -13.30 -16.25
N MET A 253 -5.10 -13.15 -14.95
CA MET A 253 -6.18 -12.92 -13.99
C MET A 253 -6.78 -11.53 -14.15
N LYS A 254 -8.11 -11.42 -14.10
CA LYS A 254 -8.80 -10.12 -14.09
C LYS A 254 -8.70 -9.50 -12.70
N LEU A 255 -8.71 -8.16 -12.64
CA LEU A 255 -8.59 -7.41 -11.39
C LEU A 255 -9.71 -7.76 -10.40
N ASP A 256 -10.91 -8.04 -10.90
CA ASP A 256 -12.10 -8.34 -10.13
C ASP A 256 -12.47 -9.83 -10.15
N GLU A 257 -11.53 -10.71 -10.52
CA GLU A 257 -11.80 -12.15 -10.57
C GLU A 257 -11.87 -12.74 -9.16
N TRP A 258 -13.09 -13.02 -8.69
CA TRP A 258 -13.34 -13.66 -7.41
C TRP A 258 -14.18 -14.92 -7.56
N LYS A 259 -13.56 -16.10 -7.40
CA LYS A 259 -14.19 -17.41 -7.48
C LYS A 259 -14.01 -18.14 -6.14
N ARG A 260 -15.10 -18.68 -5.59
CA ARG A 260 -15.08 -19.59 -4.43
C ARG A 260 -15.15 -21.03 -4.93
N LYS A 261 -14.47 -21.96 -4.25
CA LYS A 261 -14.71 -23.41 -4.44
C LYS A 261 -16.22 -23.66 -4.25
N ALA A 262 -16.86 -24.27 -5.24
CA ALA A 262 -18.18 -24.86 -5.02
C ALA A 262 -17.99 -25.94 -3.93
N SER A 263 -18.82 -25.92 -2.89
CA SER A 263 -18.80 -26.97 -1.87
C SER A 263 -19.05 -28.31 -2.58
N SER A 264 -18.01 -29.12 -2.72
CA SER A 264 -18.11 -30.43 -3.35
C SER A 264 -18.86 -31.36 -2.40
N THR A 265 -20.14 -31.60 -2.69
CA THR A 265 -20.88 -32.73 -2.16
C THR A 265 -20.37 -34.02 -2.82
N THR A 266 -19.12 -34.45 -2.57
CA THR A 266 -18.71 -35.85 -2.77
C THR A 266 -17.32 -36.17 -2.22
N ARG A 267 -17.34 -37.05 -1.22
CA ARG A 267 -16.36 -38.08 -0.78
C ARG A 267 -14.86 -37.75 -0.90
N ALA A 268 -14.27 -37.60 0.29
CA ALA A 268 -12.88 -37.86 0.58
C ALA A 268 -12.37 -39.16 -0.08
N ARG A 269 -11.36 -39.03 -0.93
CA ARG A 269 -10.27 -40.00 -1.05
C ARG A 269 -8.96 -39.24 -1.27
N ASP A 270 -8.12 -39.39 -0.25
CA ASP A 270 -6.67 -39.48 -0.32
C ASP A 270 -5.90 -38.18 -0.63
N ALA A 271 -5.58 -37.49 0.46
CA ALA A 271 -4.45 -36.58 0.53
C ALA A 271 -3.17 -37.37 0.77
N GLN A 272 -2.16 -37.17 -0.09
CA GLN A 272 -0.74 -37.16 0.27
C GLN A 272 0.05 -36.46 -0.86
N PRO A 273 0.67 -35.28 -0.62
CA PRO A 273 1.61 -34.70 -1.55
C PRO A 273 3.03 -35.14 -1.16
N ILE A 274 3.58 -36.10 -1.90
CA ILE A 274 5.02 -36.37 -1.85
C ILE A 274 5.68 -35.51 -2.91
N ALA A 275 6.56 -34.62 -2.48
CA ALA A 275 7.42 -33.82 -3.33
C ALA A 275 8.36 -34.72 -4.14
N ARG A 276 8.01 -35.04 -5.39
CA ARG A 276 8.95 -35.54 -6.42
C ARG A 276 8.54 -35.06 -7.81
N ASP A 277 9.51 -34.40 -8.45
CA ASP A 277 9.68 -34.18 -9.89
C ASP A 277 8.47 -33.64 -10.69
N PHE A 278 8.37 -32.31 -10.75
CA PHE A 278 7.59 -31.61 -11.76
C PHE A 278 8.17 -31.85 -13.16
N LYS A 279 7.79 -32.96 -13.78
CA LYS A 279 8.23 -33.32 -15.13
C LYS A 279 7.04 -33.64 -16.01
N HIS A 280 6.31 -32.61 -16.49
CA HIS A 280 5.77 -32.53 -17.86
C HIS A 280 4.98 -31.23 -18.14
N GLU A 281 5.30 -30.59 -19.26
CA GLU A 281 4.69 -29.35 -19.78
C GLU A 281 3.19 -29.49 -20.14
N ARG A 282 2.71 -30.73 -20.28
CA ARG A 282 1.29 -31.04 -20.59
C ARG A 282 0.36 -30.90 -19.37
N ASP A 283 0.81 -31.24 -18.16
CA ASP A 283 0.02 -31.07 -16.94
C ASP A 283 -0.13 -29.59 -16.56
N TYR A 284 0.94 -28.82 -16.80
CA TYR A 284 0.95 -27.36 -16.67
C TYR A 284 -0.11 -26.67 -17.56
N LEU A 285 -0.36 -27.19 -18.76
CA LEU A 285 -1.36 -26.65 -19.68
C LEU A 285 -2.80 -27.11 -19.35
N PHE A 286 -2.97 -28.28 -18.74
CA PHE A 286 -4.28 -28.81 -18.35
C PHE A 286 -4.82 -28.09 -17.11
N GLU A 287 -3.97 -27.85 -16.11
CA GLU A 287 -4.31 -27.08 -14.90
C GLU A 287 -4.64 -25.61 -15.22
N LYS A 288 -4.02 -25.05 -16.26
CA LYS A 288 -4.28 -23.70 -16.80
C LYS A 288 -5.71 -23.50 -17.33
N ARG A 289 -6.50 -24.57 -17.49
CA ARG A 289 -7.91 -24.56 -17.96
C ARG A 289 -8.92 -25.01 -16.92
N SER A 290 -8.49 -25.47 -15.74
CA SER A 290 -9.37 -25.95 -14.67
C SER A 290 -10.29 -24.82 -14.18
N ARG A 291 -11.61 -25.01 -14.31
CA ARG A 291 -12.66 -24.08 -13.86
C ARG A 291 -12.86 -24.11 -12.32
N HIS A 292 -11.96 -24.73 -11.56
CA HIS A 292 -12.22 -25.20 -10.19
C HIS A 292 -11.31 -24.63 -9.08
N HIS A 293 -10.40 -23.69 -9.37
CA HIS A 293 -9.57 -23.09 -8.31
C HIS A 293 -10.28 -21.93 -7.61
N ASP A 294 -10.13 -21.89 -6.27
CA ASP A 294 -10.37 -20.67 -5.50
C ASP A 294 -9.39 -19.58 -6.00
N THR A 295 -9.87 -18.36 -6.22
CA THR A 295 -9.01 -17.23 -6.61
C THR A 295 -7.80 -17.12 -5.68
N VAL A 296 -8.01 -17.28 -4.37
CA VAL A 296 -6.98 -17.11 -3.35
C VAL A 296 -5.91 -18.19 -3.46
N GLU A 297 -6.33 -19.45 -3.57
CA GLU A 297 -5.43 -20.60 -3.73
C GLU A 297 -4.61 -20.51 -5.01
N PHE A 298 -5.22 -19.99 -6.09
CA PHE A 298 -4.51 -19.74 -7.33
C PHE A 298 -3.42 -18.68 -7.16
N ILE A 299 -3.75 -17.54 -6.54
CA ILE A 299 -2.76 -16.48 -6.27
C ILE A 299 -1.62 -17.03 -5.43
N GLU A 300 -1.95 -17.71 -4.33
CA GLU A 300 -0.98 -18.27 -3.39
C GLU A 300 -0.04 -19.28 -4.06
N SER A 301 -0.59 -20.18 -4.86
CA SER A 301 0.19 -21.20 -5.58
C SER A 301 1.16 -20.57 -6.58
N ARG A 302 0.72 -19.57 -7.36
CA ARG A 302 1.62 -18.88 -8.32
C ARG A 302 2.67 -18.04 -7.61
N THR A 303 2.32 -17.38 -6.51
CA THR A 303 3.28 -16.64 -5.69
C THR A 303 4.32 -17.59 -5.08
N ARG A 304 3.93 -18.77 -4.58
CA ARG A 304 4.87 -19.78 -4.07
C ARG A 304 5.86 -20.23 -5.13
N LEU A 305 5.41 -20.49 -6.36
CA LEU A 305 6.29 -20.86 -7.47
C LEU A 305 7.28 -19.74 -7.81
N TYR A 306 6.81 -18.49 -7.83
CA TYR A 306 7.70 -17.34 -8.01
C TYR A 306 8.75 -17.25 -6.90
N LEU A 307 8.31 -17.39 -5.65
CA LEU A 307 9.19 -17.36 -4.49
C LEU A 307 10.19 -18.52 -4.48
N ALA A 308 9.86 -19.68 -5.02
CA ALA A 308 10.76 -20.84 -5.05
C ALA A 308 11.99 -20.67 -5.95
N GLN A 309 12.05 -19.62 -6.77
CA GLN A 309 13.22 -19.33 -7.59
C GLN A 309 14.40 -18.89 -6.72
N ASP A 310 15.58 -19.48 -6.96
CA ASP A 310 16.80 -19.16 -6.20
C ASP A 310 17.16 -17.67 -6.25
N GLY A 311 17.00 -17.03 -7.42
CA GLY A 311 17.24 -15.60 -7.57
C GLY A 311 16.36 -14.74 -6.65
N VAL A 312 15.09 -15.12 -6.49
CA VAL A 312 14.11 -14.43 -5.63
C VAL A 312 14.41 -14.69 -4.16
N GLN A 313 14.73 -15.93 -3.79
CA GLN A 313 15.15 -16.27 -2.41
C GLN A 313 16.40 -15.49 -2.00
N ASN A 314 17.40 -15.42 -2.87
CA ASN A 314 18.63 -14.66 -2.61
C ASN A 314 18.36 -13.16 -2.44
N GLN A 315 17.48 -12.59 -3.26
CA GLN A 315 17.04 -11.20 -3.14
C GLN A 315 16.34 -10.94 -1.81
N LEU A 316 15.40 -11.80 -1.41
CA LEU A 316 14.69 -11.71 -0.13
C LEU A 316 15.64 -11.82 1.06
N GLN A 317 16.59 -12.76 1.01
CA GLN A 317 17.57 -12.95 2.09
C GLN A 317 18.47 -11.72 2.24
N ARG A 318 18.91 -11.12 1.12
CA ARG A 318 19.70 -9.88 1.14
C ARG A 318 18.93 -8.73 1.78
N LEU A 319 17.69 -8.49 1.33
CA LEU A 319 16.82 -7.45 1.89
C LEU A 319 16.57 -7.66 3.39
N ALA A 320 16.28 -8.90 3.79
CA ALA A 320 16.05 -9.24 5.19
C ALA A 320 17.28 -8.91 6.05
N ARG A 321 18.50 -9.23 5.57
CA ARG A 321 19.74 -8.87 6.28
C ARG A 321 19.87 -7.37 6.46
N VAL A 322 19.65 -6.56 5.42
CA VAL A 322 19.77 -5.09 5.51
C VAL A 322 18.75 -4.48 6.46
N LEU A 323 17.52 -4.97 6.44
CA LEU A 323 16.47 -4.51 7.36
C LEU A 323 16.79 -4.87 8.82
N VAL A 324 17.23 -6.10 9.07
CA VAL A 324 17.60 -6.57 10.42
C VAL A 324 18.82 -5.82 10.94
N GLU A 325 19.87 -5.66 10.13
CA GLU A 325 21.08 -4.93 10.51
C GLU A 325 20.77 -3.47 10.81
N THR A 326 19.98 -2.81 9.96
CA THR A 326 19.55 -1.43 10.19
C THR A 326 18.72 -1.30 11.48
N ARG A 327 17.90 -2.31 11.80
CA ARG A 327 17.16 -2.33 13.08
C ARG A 327 18.08 -2.48 14.28
N ARG A 328 19.10 -3.36 14.21
CA ARG A 328 20.11 -3.54 15.27
C ARG A 328 20.95 -2.28 15.50
N GLN A 329 21.35 -1.61 14.43
CA GLN A 329 22.06 -0.33 14.53
C GLN A 329 21.20 0.72 15.23
N ARG A 330 19.90 0.80 14.89
CA ARG A 330 18.97 1.73 15.56
C ARG A 330 18.75 1.39 17.03
N SER A 331 18.76 0.10 17.41
CA SER A 331 18.59 -0.29 18.82
C SER A 331 19.76 0.12 19.70
N MET A 332 20.94 0.39 19.12
CA MET A 332 22.09 0.92 19.85
C MET A 332 22.04 2.45 20.00
N THR A 333 21.04 3.12 19.41
CA THR A 333 20.88 4.57 19.54
C THR A 333 19.90 4.93 20.64
N TRP A 334 20.08 6.09 21.25
CA TRP A 334 19.13 6.69 22.22
C TRP A 334 17.73 6.96 21.65
N LYS A 335 17.54 6.82 20.32
CA LYS A 335 16.23 6.92 19.66
C LYS A 335 15.46 5.60 19.62
N TRP A 336 16.03 4.52 20.17
CA TRP A 336 15.43 3.18 20.07
C TRP A 336 14.02 3.11 20.65
N GLU A 337 13.80 3.68 21.85
CA GLU A 337 12.48 3.70 22.51
C GLU A 337 11.44 4.28 21.54
N HIS A 338 11.69 5.49 21.03
CA HIS A 338 10.85 6.10 20.01
C HIS A 338 10.58 5.20 18.79
N PHE A 339 11.59 4.50 18.26
CA PHE A 339 11.41 3.63 17.10
C PHE A 339 10.72 2.28 17.41
N ALA A 340 10.81 1.81 18.65
CA ALA A 340 10.34 0.49 19.06
C ALA A 340 8.95 0.55 19.71
N THR A 341 8.75 1.48 20.63
CA THR A 341 7.53 1.66 21.43
C THR A 341 6.66 2.80 20.91
N GLY A 342 7.23 3.70 20.09
CA GLY A 342 6.54 4.89 19.60
C GLY A 342 6.14 5.89 20.68
N GLU A 343 6.81 5.81 21.83
CA GLU A 343 6.64 6.74 22.93
C GLU A 343 7.05 8.15 22.52
N THR A 344 6.30 9.12 23.03
CA THR A 344 6.63 10.54 22.95
C THR A 344 6.65 11.12 24.35
N TRP A 345 7.38 12.21 24.48
CA TRP A 345 7.57 12.90 25.73
C TRP A 345 6.84 14.23 25.65
N LYS A 346 6.19 14.63 26.73
CA LYS A 346 5.48 15.90 26.78
C LYS A 346 6.09 16.76 27.88
N CYS A 347 6.26 18.05 27.59
CA CYS A 347 6.64 19.00 28.63
C CYS A 347 5.55 19.03 29.73
N PRO A 348 5.91 18.78 31.00
CA PRO A 348 4.97 18.81 32.13
C PRO A 348 4.61 20.24 32.55
N ILE A 349 5.38 21.25 32.12
CA ILE A 349 5.20 22.64 32.50
C ILE A 349 4.27 23.32 31.50
N SER A 350 3.04 23.61 31.93
CA SER A 350 2.14 24.52 31.23
C SER A 350 2.21 25.88 31.94
N SER A 351 2.96 26.83 31.37
CA SER A 351 3.07 28.18 31.94
C SER A 351 2.75 29.25 30.90
N ASP A 352 2.29 30.42 31.37
CA ASP A 352 1.97 31.63 30.59
C ASP A 352 3.12 32.17 29.71
N THR A 353 4.30 31.54 29.77
CA THR A 353 5.51 31.86 28.99
C THR A 353 5.58 31.19 27.61
N GLY A 354 4.52 30.49 27.18
CA GLY A 354 4.37 30.01 25.79
C GLY A 354 4.79 28.56 25.54
N CYS A 355 5.06 27.77 26.58
CA CYS A 355 5.24 26.33 26.46
C CYS A 355 3.89 25.63 26.70
N ASN A 356 3.20 25.28 25.61
CA ASN A 356 1.85 24.70 25.64
C ASN A 356 1.87 23.16 25.59
N GLY A 357 2.72 22.55 26.44
CA GLY A 357 2.86 21.09 26.47
C GLY A 357 3.45 20.53 25.18
N ASP A 358 4.56 21.14 24.75
CA ASP A 358 5.33 20.72 23.58
C ASP A 358 5.66 19.23 23.63
N LYS A 359 5.59 18.57 22.47
CA LYS A 359 5.85 17.14 22.33
C LYS A 359 7.23 16.90 21.73
N PHE A 360 7.94 15.95 22.31
CA PHE A 360 9.29 15.56 21.93
C PHE A 360 9.32 14.09 21.57
N ASN A 361 10.05 13.79 20.50
CA ASN A 361 10.20 12.43 20.03
C ASN A 361 11.10 11.59 20.93
N THR A 362 11.96 12.22 21.75
CA THR A 362 12.90 11.51 22.62
C THR A 362 13.03 12.18 23.97
N GLN A 363 13.46 11.39 24.97
CA GLN A 363 13.72 11.90 26.32
C GLN A 363 14.77 13.02 26.29
N ARG A 364 15.85 12.82 25.53
CA ARG A 364 16.95 13.79 25.42
C ARG A 364 16.51 15.14 24.84
N ASP A 365 15.61 15.13 23.86
CA ASP A 365 15.08 16.38 23.29
C ASP A 365 14.23 17.14 24.31
N LEU A 366 13.46 16.43 25.14
CA LEU A 366 12.72 17.03 26.26
C LEU A 366 13.69 17.57 27.33
N GLU A 367 14.72 16.80 27.71
CA GLU A 367 15.71 17.22 28.71
C GLU A 367 16.41 18.52 28.29
N ARG A 368 16.81 18.62 27.02
CA ARG A 368 17.38 19.85 26.45
C ARG A 368 16.36 21.00 26.47
N HIS A 369 15.09 20.75 26.15
CA HIS A 369 14.07 21.77 26.23
C HIS A 369 13.85 22.26 27.67
N LEU A 370 13.77 21.35 28.64
CA LEU A 370 13.58 21.69 30.06
C LEU A 370 14.75 22.51 30.59
N SER A 371 15.99 22.15 30.23
CA SER A 371 17.17 22.94 30.64
C SER A 371 17.22 24.31 29.97
N GLU A 372 16.97 24.40 28.66
CA GLU A 372 17.08 25.65 27.89
C GLU A 372 15.93 26.64 28.16
N ARG A 373 14.69 26.14 28.31
CA ARG A 373 13.48 26.99 28.42
C ARG A 373 12.99 27.18 29.85
N HIS A 374 13.26 26.21 30.73
CA HIS A 374 12.71 26.21 32.09
C HIS A 374 13.78 26.25 33.18
N GLY A 375 15.06 25.99 32.85
CA GLY A 375 16.14 25.95 33.84
C GLY A 375 15.96 24.87 34.91
N GLU A 376 15.09 23.87 34.67
CA GLU A 376 14.83 22.75 35.58
C GLU A 376 15.58 21.48 35.12
N GLU A 377 15.94 20.65 36.09
CA GLU A 377 16.51 19.31 35.85
C GLU A 377 15.42 18.25 35.56
N PRO A 378 15.76 17.11 34.91
CA PRO A 378 14.83 16.20 34.24
C PRO A 378 13.73 15.52 35.06
N HIS A 379 13.72 15.69 36.39
CA HIS A 379 13.01 14.80 37.33
C HIS A 379 11.47 14.85 37.25
N ARG A 380 10.90 15.81 36.51
CA ARG A 380 9.45 16.03 36.40
C ARG A 380 8.82 15.57 35.07
N ALA A 381 9.59 14.94 34.18
CA ALA A 381 9.10 14.55 32.86
C ALA A 381 7.96 13.51 32.91
N THR A 382 6.86 13.78 32.19
CA THR A 382 5.76 12.83 32.00
C THR A 382 5.88 12.10 30.67
N ARG A 383 5.87 10.77 30.71
CA ARG A 383 5.86 9.89 29.53
C ARG A 383 4.44 9.80 28.98
N GLU A 384 4.26 10.05 27.69
CA GLU A 384 3.01 9.75 26.98
C GLU A 384 3.28 8.61 25.98
N CYS A 385 2.81 7.41 26.30
CA CYS A 385 2.78 6.34 25.31
C CYS A 385 1.64 6.62 24.32
N VAL A 386 1.99 6.90 23.06
CA VAL A 386 1.01 7.17 22.00
C VAL A 386 0.48 5.89 21.36
N ILE A 387 0.99 4.73 21.79
CA ILE A 387 0.57 3.42 21.31
C ILE A 387 -0.23 2.72 22.43
N PRO A 388 -1.55 2.91 22.50
CA PRO A 388 -2.38 1.87 23.11
C PRO A 388 -2.27 0.64 22.21
N TYR A 389 -1.89 -0.50 22.77
CA TYR A 389 -1.73 -1.75 22.02
C TYR A 389 -3.03 -2.21 21.39
#